data_AF-R9MIZ3-F1
#
_entry.id   AF-R9MIZ3-F1
#
_cell.length_a   1.000
_cell.length_b   1.000
_cell.length_c   1.000
_cell.angle_alpha   90.00
_cell.angle_beta   90.00
_cell.angle_gamma   90.00
#
_symmetry.space_group_name_H-M   'P 1'
#
loop_
_entity.id
_entity.type
_entity.pdbx_description
1 polymer ?
#
loop_
_entity_poly.entity_id
_entity_poly.type
_entity_poly.pdbx_seq_one_letter_code
_entity_poly.pdbx_strand_id
1 'polypeptide(L)'
;MKKLLKYCSLTLLLSLLAFSSAGCEKESAKCPFTDAKWGDTLDDLEKLEDGEYTEGGESAYNGTVYEFPKKYQGLDGIIRYSFDAEEKLVAMSWMYETDDSEDLKETYDTLHEGAEKLLGESGFTYNSDKFADAATPGDVWYREEGNVVIIAVDTDEAKLLQYTFMHPDVSEKRPEK
;
A
#
# COMPACT_ATOMS: atom_id res chain seq x y z
N MET A 1 49.65 36.75 6.09
CA MET A 1 48.61 36.18 6.99
C MET A 1 47.16 36.40 6.54
N LYS A 2 46.82 37.18 5.50
CA LYS A 2 45.41 37.37 5.07
C LYS A 2 44.87 36.32 4.07
N LYS A 3 45.73 35.56 3.39
CA LYS A 3 45.31 34.54 2.40
C LYS A 3 45.02 33.17 3.04
N LEU A 4 45.78 32.74 4.06
CA LEU A 4 45.52 31.46 4.75
C LEU A 4 44.19 31.43 5.53
N LEU A 5 43.79 32.55 6.15
CA LEU A 5 42.49 32.62 6.85
C LEU A 5 41.28 32.50 5.90
N LYS A 6 41.40 32.91 4.64
CA LYS A 6 40.30 32.78 3.65
C LYS A 6 40.10 31.35 3.18
N TYR A 7 41.15 30.55 3.08
CA TYR A 7 41.04 29.15 2.67
C TYR A 7 40.53 28.25 3.80
N CYS A 8 40.88 28.55 5.07
CA CYS A 8 40.33 27.81 6.22
C CYS A 8 38.84 28.06 6.46
N SER A 9 38.30 29.26 6.14
CA SER A 9 36.85 29.52 6.26
C SER A 9 36.03 28.87 5.14
N LEU A 10 36.61 28.68 3.94
CA LEU A 10 35.88 28.11 2.81
C LEU A 10 35.72 26.58 2.92
N THR A 11 36.71 25.88 3.48
CA THR A 11 36.63 24.44 3.71
C THR A 11 35.69 24.08 4.87
N LEU A 12 35.58 24.92 5.90
CA LEU A 12 34.66 24.70 7.02
C LEU A 12 33.19 24.81 6.60
N LEU A 13 32.85 25.74 5.67
CA LEU A 13 31.49 25.87 5.14
C LEU A 13 31.10 24.72 4.20
N LEU A 14 32.04 24.15 3.44
CA LEU A 14 31.75 23.00 2.57
C LEU A 14 31.53 21.70 3.36
N SER A 15 32.21 21.53 4.50
CA SER A 15 32.02 20.34 5.35
C SER A 15 30.69 20.32 6.11
N LEU A 16 30.06 21.48 6.35
CA LEU A 16 28.76 21.58 7.03
C LEU A 16 27.56 21.28 6.11
N LEU A 17 27.75 21.29 4.78
CA LEU A 17 26.71 20.91 3.81
C LEU A 17 26.70 19.41 3.48
N ALA A 18 27.68 18.64 3.95
CA ALA A 18 27.81 17.21 3.66
C ALA A 18 27.15 16.29 4.70
N PHE A 19 26.52 16.84 5.76
CA PHE A 19 25.98 16.07 6.89
C PHE A 19 24.45 16.13 7.04
N SER A 20 23.70 16.59 6.04
CA SER A 20 22.25 16.76 6.12
C SER A 20 21.47 15.94 5.07
N SER A 21 21.88 14.71 4.82
CA SER A 21 21.04 13.73 4.11
C SER A 21 21.13 12.32 4.69
N ALA A 22 21.47 12.19 5.97
CA ALA A 22 20.98 11.06 6.75
C ALA A 22 19.55 11.40 7.18
N GLY A 23 18.64 11.49 6.19
CA GLY A 23 17.24 11.30 6.50
C GLY A 23 17.16 9.94 7.16
N CYS A 24 16.68 9.89 8.40
CA CYS A 24 16.06 8.66 8.87
C CYS A 24 14.93 8.38 7.88
N GLU A 25 15.23 7.65 6.80
CA GLU A 25 14.22 6.87 6.11
C GLU A 25 13.64 5.99 7.21
N LYS A 26 12.48 6.40 7.75
CA LYS A 26 11.64 5.45 8.44
C LYS A 26 11.43 4.35 7.43
N GLU A 27 11.91 3.15 7.76
CA GLU A 27 11.69 1.98 6.93
C GLU A 27 10.19 1.91 6.65
N SER A 28 9.81 2.05 5.38
CA SER A 28 8.40 2.03 4.99
C SER A 28 7.82 0.70 5.45
N ALA A 29 6.62 0.74 6.04
CA ALA A 29 5.98 -0.49 6.49
C ALA A 29 5.81 -1.43 5.29
N LYS A 30 6.35 -2.64 5.41
CA LYS A 30 6.34 -3.64 4.36
C LYS A 30 4.94 -4.22 4.20
N CYS A 31 4.57 -4.47 2.95
CA CYS A 31 3.35 -5.19 2.64
C CYS A 31 3.43 -6.60 3.25
N PRO A 32 2.46 -7.04 4.06
CA PRO A 32 2.61 -8.30 4.80
C PRO A 32 2.28 -9.54 3.96
N PHE A 33 1.69 -9.36 2.77
CA PHE A 33 1.25 -10.45 1.90
C PHE A 33 2.06 -10.58 0.61
N THR A 34 3.05 -9.71 0.37
CA THR A 34 4.00 -9.85 -0.76
C THR A 34 5.31 -9.11 -0.50
N ASP A 35 6.40 -9.61 -1.11
CA ASP A 35 7.71 -8.96 -1.14
C ASP A 35 7.92 -8.05 -2.36
N ALA A 36 6.88 -7.87 -3.18
CA ALA A 36 6.91 -7.00 -4.35
C ALA A 36 7.27 -5.55 -3.99
N LYS A 37 7.92 -4.87 -4.93
CA LYS A 37 8.38 -3.49 -4.82
C LYS A 37 7.73 -2.66 -5.92
N TRP A 38 7.58 -1.36 -5.67
CA TRP A 38 6.97 -0.43 -6.64
C TRP A 38 7.68 -0.35 -8.00
N GLY A 39 8.96 -0.75 -8.07
CA GLY A 39 9.71 -0.81 -9.33
C GLY A 39 9.65 -2.16 -10.05
N ASP A 40 8.94 -3.14 -9.51
CA ASP A 40 8.83 -4.47 -10.11
C ASP A 40 7.93 -4.43 -11.35
N THR A 41 8.38 -5.10 -12.41
CA THR A 41 7.62 -5.29 -13.65
C THR A 41 6.72 -6.53 -13.56
N LEU A 42 5.81 -6.73 -14.52
CA LEU A 42 5.04 -7.98 -14.60
C LEU A 42 5.95 -9.22 -14.60
N ASP A 43 7.03 -9.21 -15.38
CA ASP A 43 8.02 -10.28 -15.42
C ASP A 43 8.66 -10.57 -14.06
N ASP A 44 8.81 -9.56 -13.20
CA ASP A 44 9.35 -9.74 -11.85
C ASP A 44 8.30 -10.35 -10.92
N LEU A 45 7.04 -9.91 -11.05
CA LEU A 45 5.91 -10.45 -10.28
C LEU A 45 5.60 -11.90 -10.63
N GLU A 46 5.67 -12.28 -11.91
CA GLU A 46 5.53 -13.67 -12.35
C GLU A 46 6.56 -14.60 -11.67
N LYS A 47 7.81 -14.13 -11.57
CA LYS A 47 8.87 -14.88 -10.89
C LYS A 47 8.66 -14.91 -9.38
N LEU A 48 8.15 -13.82 -8.80
CA LEU A 48 7.91 -13.70 -7.37
C LEU A 48 6.80 -14.62 -6.90
N GLU A 49 5.69 -14.67 -7.63
CA GLU A 49 4.51 -15.45 -7.23
C GLU A 49 4.58 -16.92 -7.64
N ASP A 50 5.56 -17.31 -8.47
CA ASP A 50 5.79 -18.69 -8.91
C ASP A 50 4.50 -19.36 -9.43
N GLY A 51 3.74 -18.63 -10.24
CA GLY A 51 2.40 -19.02 -10.65
C GLY A 51 1.93 -18.34 -11.93
N GLU A 52 0.91 -18.93 -12.55
CA GLU A 52 0.20 -18.32 -13.66
C GLU A 52 -0.65 -17.15 -13.15
N TYR A 53 -0.73 -16.08 -13.94
CA TYR A 53 -1.61 -14.95 -13.67
C TYR A 53 -2.78 -14.92 -14.63
N THR A 54 -3.79 -14.15 -14.23
CA THR A 54 -4.87 -13.71 -15.12
C THR A 54 -4.89 -12.19 -15.20
N GLU A 55 -5.24 -11.65 -16.36
CA GLU A 55 -5.55 -10.23 -16.49
C GLU A 55 -6.93 -9.95 -15.88
N GLY A 56 -6.96 -9.20 -14.79
CA GLY A 56 -8.17 -8.77 -14.08
C GLY A 56 -8.93 -7.62 -14.76
N GLY A 57 -8.43 -7.15 -15.91
CA GLY A 57 -9.00 -6.04 -16.69
C GLY A 57 -8.28 -4.71 -16.47
N GLU A 58 -8.98 -3.62 -16.77
CA GLU A 58 -8.45 -2.26 -16.65
C GLU A 58 -8.38 -1.83 -15.18
N SER A 59 -7.22 -1.32 -14.77
CA SER A 59 -7.02 -0.74 -13.46
C SER A 59 -7.73 0.62 -13.35
N ALA A 60 -8.08 1.01 -12.12
CA ALA A 60 -8.58 2.37 -11.83
C ALA A 60 -7.58 3.49 -12.24
N TYR A 61 -6.34 3.14 -12.58
CA TYR A 61 -5.27 4.04 -12.98
C TYR A 61 -4.98 4.00 -14.50
N ASN A 62 -5.92 3.50 -15.30
CA ASN A 62 -5.85 3.37 -16.77
C ASN A 62 -4.74 2.43 -17.28
N GLY A 63 -4.23 1.54 -16.43
CA GLY A 63 -3.35 0.43 -16.80
C GLY A 63 -4.05 -0.91 -16.67
N THR A 64 -3.29 -1.98 -16.42
CA THR A 64 -3.81 -3.35 -16.31
C THR A 64 -3.72 -3.85 -14.86
N VAL A 65 -4.67 -4.69 -14.46
CA VAL A 65 -4.60 -5.47 -13.22
C VAL A 65 -4.17 -6.89 -13.55
N TYR A 66 -3.17 -7.39 -12.83
CA TYR A 66 -2.74 -8.79 -12.90
C TYR A 66 -3.02 -9.49 -11.58
N GLU A 67 -3.59 -10.69 -11.65
CA GLU A 67 -4.05 -11.45 -10.51
C GLU A 67 -3.32 -12.78 -10.38
N PHE A 68 -2.89 -13.11 -9.16
CA PHE A 68 -2.25 -14.39 -8.84
C PHE A 68 -2.94 -15.03 -7.65
N PRO A 69 -3.09 -16.37 -7.61
CA PRO A 69 -3.51 -17.07 -6.39
C PRO A 69 -2.50 -16.80 -5.27
N LYS A 70 -2.99 -16.39 -4.09
CA LYS A 70 -2.11 -16.07 -2.95
C LYS A 70 -2.74 -16.46 -1.63
N LYS A 71 -2.09 -17.39 -0.93
CA LYS A 71 -2.40 -17.66 0.47
C LYS A 71 -1.81 -16.59 1.37
N TYR A 72 -2.61 -16.07 2.29
CA TYR A 72 -2.15 -15.16 3.33
C TYR A 72 -2.86 -15.48 4.64
N GLN A 73 -2.10 -15.58 5.73
CA GLN A 73 -2.59 -16.05 7.05
C GLN A 73 -3.36 -17.39 7.01
N GLY A 74 -3.03 -18.26 6.05
CA GLY A 74 -3.68 -19.56 5.87
C GLY A 74 -4.95 -19.55 5.02
N LEU A 75 -5.46 -18.38 4.65
CA LEU A 75 -6.64 -18.20 3.80
C LEU A 75 -6.26 -18.22 2.33
N ASP A 76 -7.04 -18.91 1.51
CA ASP A 76 -6.92 -18.89 0.05
C ASP A 76 -7.52 -17.59 -0.49
N GLY A 77 -6.67 -16.73 -1.04
CA GLY A 77 -7.07 -15.47 -1.62
C GLY A 77 -6.42 -15.22 -2.98
N ILE A 78 -6.57 -14.00 -3.46
CA ILE A 78 -5.99 -13.52 -4.72
C ILE A 78 -5.19 -12.25 -4.42
N ILE A 79 -3.95 -12.19 -4.90
CA ILE A 79 -3.22 -10.94 -4.93
C ILE A 79 -3.38 -10.25 -6.29
N ARG A 80 -3.72 -8.97 -6.25
CA ARG A 80 -3.89 -8.10 -7.41
C ARG A 80 -2.78 -7.06 -7.44
N TYR A 81 -2.11 -6.98 -8.57
CA TYR A 81 -1.11 -5.95 -8.88
C TYR A 81 -1.70 -5.00 -9.91
N SER A 82 -1.93 -3.76 -9.50
CA SER A 82 -2.52 -2.72 -10.36
C SER A 82 -1.43 -1.83 -10.93
N PHE A 83 -1.39 -1.75 -12.26
CA PHE A 83 -0.49 -0.89 -13.00
C PHE A 83 -1.22 0.36 -13.49
N ASP A 84 -0.47 1.46 -13.65
CA ASP A 84 -0.95 2.66 -14.34
C ASP A 84 -0.71 2.60 -15.86
N ALA A 85 -1.12 3.64 -16.57
CA ALA A 85 -0.93 3.75 -18.03
C ALA A 85 0.55 3.81 -18.47
N GLU A 86 1.49 4.06 -17.56
CA GLU A 86 2.94 4.05 -17.81
C GLU A 86 3.58 2.70 -17.40
N GLU A 87 2.76 1.68 -17.13
CA GLU A 87 3.18 0.35 -16.68
C GLU A 87 3.98 0.37 -15.37
N LYS A 88 3.67 1.31 -14.47
CA LYS A 88 4.22 1.33 -13.11
C LYS A 88 3.27 0.66 -12.13
N LEU A 89 3.81 -0.16 -11.23
CA LEU A 89 3.02 -0.75 -10.15
C LEU A 89 2.60 0.34 -9.17
N VAL A 90 1.29 0.54 -9.02
CA VAL A 90 0.72 1.63 -8.20
C VAL A 90 -0.18 1.16 -7.07
N ALA A 91 -0.64 -0.09 -7.09
CA ALA A 91 -1.31 -0.69 -5.94
C ALA A 91 -1.13 -2.21 -5.87
N MET A 92 -1.04 -2.72 -4.65
CA MET A 92 -0.98 -4.15 -4.33
C MET A 92 -2.15 -4.47 -3.40
N SER A 93 -3.05 -5.36 -3.80
CA SER A 93 -4.23 -5.72 -3.02
C SER A 93 -4.30 -7.22 -2.81
N TRP A 94 -4.42 -7.67 -1.57
CA TRP A 94 -4.85 -9.03 -1.29
C TRP A 94 -6.36 -9.06 -1.09
N MET A 95 -7.03 -10.00 -1.74
CA MET A 95 -8.46 -10.19 -1.64
C MET A 95 -8.83 -11.55 -1.09
N TYR A 96 -9.89 -11.56 -0.31
CA TYR A 96 -10.50 -12.75 0.25
C TYR A 96 -12.01 -12.70 0.05
N GLU A 97 -12.58 -13.83 -0.35
CA GLU A 97 -14.01 -14.01 -0.54
C GLU A 97 -14.46 -15.23 0.26
N THR A 98 -15.62 -15.12 0.88
CA THR A 98 -16.24 -16.18 1.69
C THR A 98 -17.75 -16.13 1.51
N ASP A 99 -18.47 -17.15 1.94
CA ASP A 99 -19.95 -17.13 1.97
C ASP A 99 -20.48 -16.89 3.40
N ASP A 100 -19.57 -16.76 4.38
CA ASP A 100 -19.88 -16.65 5.81
C ASP A 100 -19.55 -15.25 6.35
N SER A 101 -20.56 -14.54 6.84
CA SER A 101 -20.42 -13.20 7.42
C SER A 101 -19.60 -13.18 8.71
N GLU A 102 -19.67 -14.25 9.53
CA GLU A 102 -18.90 -14.33 10.77
C GLU A 102 -17.40 -14.46 10.45
N ASP A 103 -17.07 -15.32 9.51
CA ASP A 103 -15.70 -15.53 9.00
C ASP A 103 -15.13 -14.27 8.32
N LEU A 104 -15.93 -13.57 7.49
CA LEU A 104 -15.53 -12.28 6.91
C LEU A 104 -15.18 -11.26 8.00
N LYS A 105 -16.04 -11.17 9.03
CA LYS A 105 -15.86 -10.23 10.13
C LYS A 105 -14.63 -10.57 10.97
N GLU A 106 -14.42 -11.83 11.34
CA GLU A 106 -13.24 -12.29 12.09
C GLU A 106 -11.94 -12.04 11.30
N THR A 107 -11.98 -12.27 9.99
CA THR A 107 -10.85 -11.97 9.09
C THR A 107 -10.56 -10.48 9.06
N TYR A 108 -11.60 -9.64 8.91
CA TYR A 108 -11.45 -8.19 8.96
C TYR A 108 -10.82 -7.72 10.28
N ASP A 109 -11.37 -8.14 11.42
CA ASP A 109 -10.88 -7.76 12.75
C ASP A 109 -9.39 -8.15 12.92
N THR A 110 -9.03 -9.36 12.48
CA THR A 110 -7.64 -9.86 12.53
C THR A 110 -6.68 -9.01 11.70
N LEU A 111 -7.09 -8.64 10.48
CA LEU A 111 -6.29 -7.79 9.60
C LEU A 111 -6.20 -6.35 10.10
N HIS A 112 -7.30 -5.80 10.60
CA HIS A 112 -7.34 -4.49 11.25
C HIS A 112 -6.34 -4.44 12.41
N GLU A 113 -6.41 -5.38 13.36
CA GLU A 113 -5.47 -5.44 14.48
C GLU A 113 -4.02 -5.59 14.03
N GLY A 114 -3.77 -6.41 13.00
CA GLY A 114 -2.44 -6.59 12.42
C GLY A 114 -1.91 -5.30 11.80
N ALA A 115 -2.77 -4.59 11.05
CA ALA A 115 -2.46 -3.32 10.43
C ALA A 115 -2.24 -2.23 11.48
N GLU A 116 -3.03 -2.15 12.55
CA GLU A 116 -2.81 -1.20 13.64
C GLU A 116 -1.47 -1.42 14.36
N LYS A 117 -1.11 -2.68 14.61
CA LYS A 117 0.20 -3.03 15.18
C LYS A 117 1.35 -2.61 14.27
N LEU A 118 1.16 -2.66 12.94
CA LEU A 118 2.16 -2.32 11.93
C LEU A 118 2.24 -0.82 11.63
N LEU A 119 1.10 -0.13 11.58
CA LEU A 119 0.91 1.19 10.98
C LEU A 119 0.45 2.26 11.98
N GLY A 120 0.05 1.87 13.19
CA GLY A 120 -0.64 2.74 14.16
C GLY A 120 -2.15 2.81 13.91
N GLU A 121 -2.84 3.70 14.61
CA GLU A 121 -4.30 3.85 14.49
C GLU A 121 -4.72 4.32 13.08
N SER A 122 -5.83 3.77 12.57
CA SER A 122 -6.40 4.16 11.28
C SER A 122 -7.12 5.51 11.35
N GLY A 123 -7.25 6.17 10.19
CA GLY A 123 -8.17 7.28 9.99
C GLY A 123 -9.50 6.77 9.44
N PHE A 124 -10.48 6.51 10.32
CA PHE A 124 -11.82 5.96 10.03
C PHE A 124 -12.73 6.79 9.10
N THR A 125 -12.23 7.49 8.08
CA THR A 125 -13.09 8.31 7.21
C THR A 125 -12.61 8.27 5.76
N TYR A 126 -13.28 7.47 4.93
CA TYR A 126 -13.15 7.49 3.48
C TYR A 126 -13.71 8.81 2.90
N ASN A 127 -13.02 9.45 1.97
CA ASN A 127 -13.44 10.72 1.34
C ASN A 127 -14.48 10.49 0.21
N SER A 128 -15.47 9.63 0.45
CA SER A 128 -16.42 9.22 -0.59
C SER A 128 -17.75 8.79 0.02
N ASP A 129 -18.75 9.67 -0.07
CA ASP A 129 -20.16 9.39 0.27
C ASP A 129 -20.75 8.21 -0.53
N LYS A 130 -20.09 7.77 -1.60
CA LYS A 130 -20.53 6.70 -2.51
C LYS A 130 -20.57 5.30 -1.88
N PHE A 131 -19.81 5.06 -0.80
CA PHE A 131 -19.65 3.74 -0.19
C PHE A 131 -20.17 3.65 1.24
N ALA A 132 -20.72 4.74 1.79
CA ALA A 132 -21.14 4.83 3.20
C ALA A 132 -22.28 3.87 3.57
N ASP A 133 -23.13 3.48 2.61
CA ASP A 133 -24.32 2.66 2.85
C ASP A 133 -24.13 1.17 2.53
N ALA A 134 -23.01 0.77 1.90
CA ALA A 134 -22.78 -0.59 1.40
C ALA A 134 -21.48 -1.25 1.89
N ALA A 135 -20.58 -0.50 2.52
CA ALA A 135 -19.33 -1.01 3.07
C ALA A 135 -19.28 -0.72 4.57
N THR A 136 -19.04 -1.76 5.37
CA THR A 136 -18.61 -1.66 6.78
C THR A 136 -17.39 -0.72 6.82
N PRO A 137 -17.20 0.15 7.85
CA PRO A 137 -16.24 1.26 7.76
C PRO A 137 -14.85 0.74 7.39
N GLY A 138 -14.40 1.08 6.20
CA GLY A 138 -13.06 0.73 5.76
C GLY A 138 -12.02 1.52 6.57
N ASP A 139 -10.93 0.86 6.95
CA ASP A 139 -9.80 1.53 7.57
C ASP A 139 -8.93 2.17 6.50
N VAL A 140 -8.49 3.41 6.77
CA VAL A 140 -7.54 4.11 5.91
C VAL A 140 -6.38 4.64 6.75
N TRP A 141 -5.17 4.18 6.44
CA TRP A 141 -3.94 4.74 6.98
C TRP A 141 -3.36 5.72 5.96
N TYR A 142 -3.52 7.01 6.24
CA TYR A 142 -2.94 8.08 5.43
C TYR A 142 -1.46 8.26 5.78
N ARG A 143 -0.57 8.00 4.81
CA ARG A 143 0.88 8.00 5.04
C ARG A 143 1.64 8.66 3.89
N GLU A 144 2.83 9.18 4.20
CA GLU A 144 3.71 9.77 3.19
C GLU A 144 4.24 8.72 2.22
N GLU A 145 4.47 7.48 2.68
CA GLU A 145 4.96 6.39 1.84
C GLU A 145 3.85 5.65 1.08
N GLY A 146 2.63 6.18 1.12
CA GLY A 146 1.47 5.64 0.43
C GLY A 146 0.40 5.09 1.37
N ASN A 147 -0.85 5.27 0.98
CA ASN A 147 -2.01 4.88 1.79
C ASN A 147 -2.12 3.38 1.89
N VAL A 148 -2.66 2.93 3.02
CA VAL A 148 -3.08 1.56 3.21
C VAL A 148 -4.57 1.55 3.52
N VAL A 149 -5.29 0.61 2.93
CA VAL A 149 -6.74 0.53 3.02
C VAL A 149 -7.18 -0.90 3.30
N ILE A 150 -8.11 -1.10 4.24
CA ILE A 150 -8.86 -2.35 4.37
C ILE A 150 -10.33 -2.04 4.16
N ILE A 151 -10.96 -2.74 3.22
CA ILE A 151 -12.40 -2.64 2.94
C ILE A 151 -13.02 -4.03 3.10
N ALA A 152 -14.18 -4.09 3.75
CA ALA A 152 -15.04 -5.26 3.78
C ALA A 152 -16.42 -4.91 3.22
N VAL A 153 -16.93 -5.78 2.35
CA VAL A 153 -18.28 -5.73 1.80
C VAL A 153 -18.99 -6.98 2.29
N ASP A 154 -20.07 -6.81 3.04
CA ASP A 154 -20.92 -7.92 3.51
C ASP A 154 -22.35 -7.67 3.01
N THR A 155 -22.72 -8.39 1.95
CA THR A 155 -24.04 -8.33 1.35
C THR A 155 -24.56 -9.74 1.09
N ASP A 156 -25.85 -9.84 0.73
CA ASP A 156 -26.45 -11.10 0.30
C ASP A 156 -25.83 -11.63 -1.00
N GLU A 157 -25.26 -10.75 -1.85
CA GLU A 157 -24.71 -11.11 -3.16
C GLU A 157 -23.20 -11.40 -3.13
N ALA A 158 -22.47 -10.78 -2.20
CA ALA A 158 -21.03 -10.91 -2.10
C ALA A 158 -20.55 -10.60 -0.67
N LYS A 159 -19.55 -11.36 -0.22
CA LYS A 159 -18.82 -11.14 1.03
C LYS A 159 -17.33 -11.14 0.73
N LEU A 160 -16.77 -9.94 0.64
CA LEU A 160 -15.41 -9.74 0.14
C LEU A 160 -14.64 -8.81 1.06
N LEU A 161 -13.39 -9.17 1.31
CA LEU A 161 -12.39 -8.34 1.96
C LEU A 161 -11.29 -7.99 0.97
N GLN A 162 -10.85 -6.74 1.01
CA GLN A 162 -9.70 -6.26 0.26
C GLN A 162 -8.74 -5.50 1.20
N TYR A 163 -7.47 -5.91 1.20
CA TYR A 163 -6.39 -5.23 1.91
C TYR A 163 -5.37 -4.68 0.91
N THR A 164 -5.28 -3.35 0.80
CA THR A 164 -4.55 -2.65 -0.26
C THR A 164 -3.44 -1.77 0.28
N PHE A 165 -2.26 -1.89 -0.31
CA PHE A 165 -1.18 -0.92 -0.21
C PHE A 165 -1.12 -0.11 -1.52
N MET A 166 -1.02 1.21 -1.42
CA MET A 166 -1.00 2.13 -2.56
C MET A 166 0.34 2.84 -2.67
N HIS A 167 0.78 3.13 -3.88
CA HIS A 167 1.94 3.98 -4.13
C HIS A 167 1.64 5.44 -3.70
N PRO A 168 2.62 6.19 -3.18
CA PRO A 168 2.45 7.60 -2.81
C PRO A 168 1.76 8.46 -3.88
N ASP A 169 2.13 8.26 -5.16
CA ASP A 169 1.64 9.08 -6.27
C ASP A 169 0.13 8.92 -6.54
N VAL A 170 -0.47 7.80 -6.11
CA VAL A 170 -1.92 7.55 -6.25
C VAL A 170 -2.65 7.61 -4.92
N SER A 171 -1.94 7.98 -3.84
CA SER A 171 -2.48 8.05 -2.50
C SER A 171 -3.16 9.39 -2.24
N GLU A 172 -4.35 9.34 -1.66
CA GLU A 172 -5.09 10.53 -1.23
C GLU A 172 -4.47 11.15 0.02
N LYS A 173 -4.60 12.47 0.16
CA LYS A 173 -4.25 13.15 1.41
C LYS A 173 -5.32 12.91 2.46
N ARG A 174 -4.90 12.88 3.73
CA ARG A 174 -5.84 12.85 4.87
C ARG A 174 -6.80 14.05 4.79
N PRO A 175 -8.12 13.85 4.89
CA PRO A 175 -9.08 14.94 4.94
C PRO A 175 -8.82 15.87 6.13
N GLU A 176 -8.85 17.17 5.91
CA GLU A 176 -8.90 18.16 6.99
C GLU A 176 -10.31 18.13 7.60
N LYS A 177 -10.41 17.89 8.92
CA LYS A 177 -11.68 17.93 9.66
C LYS A 177 -12.07 19.35 10.01
#